data_AF-A0A934GWS2-F1
#
_entry.id   AF-A0A934GWS2-F1
#
_cell.length_a   1.000
_cell.length_b   1.000
_cell.length_c   1.000
_cell.angle_alpha   90.00
_cell.angle_beta   90.00
_cell.angle_gamma   90.00
#
_symmetry.space_group_name_H-M   'P 1'
#
loop_
_entity.id
_entity.type
_entity.pdbx_description
1 polymer ?
#
loop_
_entity_poly.entity_id
_entity_poly.type
_entity_poly.pdbx_seq_one_letter_code
_entity_poly.pdbx_strand_id
1 'polypeptide(L)' 'EANEEQMRKAKEAGFDGFLGKPLDPDRFPYQIERLLEGEQVWEWK' A
#
# COMPACT_ATOMS: atom_id res chain seq x y z
N GLU A 1 -4.76 0.72 -13.07
CA GLU A 1 -5.30 1.12 -11.75
C GLU A 1 -5.08 -0.02 -10.78
N ALA A 2 -4.95 0.29 -9.49
CA ALA A 2 -4.88 -0.75 -8.47
C ALA A 2 -6.28 -1.35 -8.27
N ASN A 3 -6.35 -2.67 -8.13
CA ASN A 3 -7.61 -3.36 -7.82
C ASN A 3 -7.44 -4.36 -6.68
N GLU A 4 -8.57 -4.82 -6.15
CA GLU A 4 -8.63 -5.71 -4.99
C GLU A 4 -7.96 -7.07 -5.24
N GLU A 5 -7.97 -7.56 -6.48
CA GLU A 5 -7.30 -8.81 -6.85
C GLU A 5 -5.77 -8.69 -6.74
N GLN A 6 -5.20 -7.58 -7.19
CA GLN A 6 -3.77 -7.31 -7.08
C GLN A 6 -3.33 -7.17 -5.63
N MET A 7 -4.12 -6.47 -4.80
CA MET A 7 -3.87 -6.38 -3.36
C MET A 7 -3.89 -7.76 -2.70
N ARG A 8 -4.89 -8.59 -3.02
CA ARG A 8 -5.00 -9.96 -2.51
C ARG A 8 -3.77 -10.81 -2.88
N LYS A 9 -3.32 -10.73 -4.14
CA LYS A 9 -2.08 -11.39 -4.60
C LYS A 9 -0.84 -10.95 -3.83
N ALA A 10 -0.73 -9.66 -3.51
CA ALA A 10 0.37 -9.15 -2.70
C ALA A 10 0.32 -9.68 -1.26
N LYS A 11 -0.86 -9.76 -0.63
CA LYS A 11 -1.02 -10.42 0.68
C LYS A 11 -0.59 -11.87 0.66
N GLU A 12 -1.04 -12.64 -0.35
CA GLU A 12 -0.68 -14.06 -0.49
C GLU A 12 0.81 -14.28 -0.71
N ALA A 13 1.49 -13.33 -1.35
CA ALA A 13 2.93 -13.36 -1.57
C ALA A 13 3.76 -12.90 -0.36
N GLY A 14 3.13 -12.51 0.75
CA GLY A 14 3.82 -12.10 1.98
C GLY A 14 4.37 -10.68 1.95
N PHE A 15 3.80 -9.78 1.13
CA PHE A 15 4.11 -8.36 1.22
C PHE A 15 3.52 -7.76 2.49
N ASP A 16 4.20 -6.76 3.06
CA ASP A 16 3.75 -6.02 4.25
C ASP A 16 2.91 -4.78 3.92
N GLY A 17 2.64 -4.53 2.63
CA GLY A 17 1.78 -3.41 2.24
C GLY A 17 1.46 -3.37 0.74
N PHE A 18 0.52 -2.51 0.39
CA PHE A 18 0.08 -2.25 -0.98
C PHE A 18 -0.44 -0.83 -1.10
N LEU A 19 0.13 -0.05 -2.01
CA LEU A 19 -0.30 1.32 -2.33
C LEU A 19 -0.88 1.38 -3.74
N GLY A 20 -2.07 1.97 -3.83
CA GLY A 20 -2.79 2.18 -5.07
C GLY A 20 -2.07 3.18 -5.97
N LYS A 21 -2.20 2.98 -7.29
CA LYS A 21 -1.79 3.97 -8.29
C LYS A 21 -3.03 4.67 -8.87
N PRO A 22 -2.96 5.97 -9.21
CA PRO A 22 -1.81 6.86 -9.00
C PRO A 22 -1.60 7.18 -7.51
N LEU A 23 -0.36 7.50 -7.15
CA LEU A 23 -0.05 7.91 -5.77
C LEU A 23 -0.53 9.36 -5.56
N ASP A 24 -1.22 9.57 -4.46
CA ASP A 24 -1.60 10.90 -3.99
C ASP A 24 -0.37 11.55 -3.30
N PRO A 25 0.19 12.66 -3.85
CA PRO A 25 1.40 13.27 -3.31
C PRO A 25 1.23 13.85 -1.90
N ASP A 26 0.00 14.18 -1.49
CA ASP A 26 -0.27 14.70 -0.14
C ASP A 26 -0.32 13.55 0.89
N ARG A 27 -0.73 12.34 0.45
CA ARG A 27 -0.84 11.16 1.32
C ARG A 27 0.41 10.29 1.34
N PHE A 28 1.15 10.28 0.23
CA PHE A 28 2.27 9.36 0.04
C PHE A 28 3.37 9.50 1.11
N PRO A 29 3.79 10.72 1.54
CA PRO A 29 4.77 10.86 2.61
C PRO A 29 4.33 10.17 3.91
N TYR A 30 3.08 10.35 4.32
CA TYR A 30 2.53 9.73 5.52
C TYR A 30 2.48 8.20 5.45
N GLN A 31 2.13 7.65 4.28
CA GLN A 31 2.15 6.20 4.06
C GLN A 31 3.57 5.62 4.18
N ILE A 32 4.59 6.35 3.73
CA ILE A 32 5.99 5.94 3.84
C ILE A 32 6.47 6.01 5.29
N GLU A 33 6.13 7.06 6.04
CA GLU A 33 6.46 7.17 7.47
C GLU A 33 5.94 5.95 8.24
N ARG A 34 4.69 5.57 8.04
CA ARG A 34 4.08 4.37 8.65
C ARG A 34 4.82 3.08 8.29
N LEU A 35 5.19 2.92 7.01
CA LEU A 35 5.98 1.75 6.58
C LEU A 35 7.36 1.69 7.27
N LEU A 36 8.01 2.84 7.46
CA LEU A 36 9.30 2.93 8.15
C LEU A 36 9.19 2.66 9.66
N GLU A 37 8.04 2.93 10.26
CA GLU A 37 7.71 2.57 11.65
C GLU A 37 7.34 1.09 11.83
N GLY A 38 7.29 0.32 10.73
CA GLY A 38 6.96 -1.10 10.73
C GLY A 38 5.46 -1.38 10.65
N GLU A 39 4.63 -0.38 10.34
CA GLU A 39 3.21 -0.60 10.10
C GLU A 39 2.95 -1.22 8.73
N GLN A 40 1.97 -2.12 8.69
CA GLN A 40 1.48 -2.62 7.42
C GLN A 40 0.48 -1.64 6.79
N VAL A 41 0.78 -1.15 5.59
CA VAL A 41 -0.04 -0.15 4.89
C VAL A 41 -0.76 -0.78 3.70
N TRP A 42 -2.09 -0.88 3.77
CA TRP A 42 -2.93 -1.49 2.73
C TRP A 42 -3.95 -0.47 2.21
N GLU A 43 -3.54 0.37 1.28
CA GLU A 43 -4.34 1.50 0.77
C GLU A 43 -4.35 1.49 -0.76
N TRP A 44 -5.32 0.80 -1.35
CA TRP A 44 -5.42 0.57 -2.80
C TRP A 44 -6.69 1.15 -3.44
N LYS A 45 -7.55 1.78 -2.63
CA LYS A 45 -8.81 2.41 -3.02
C LYS A 45 -8.70 3.92 -2.88
#